data_AF-A0A3N6HVC0-F1
#
_entry.id   AF-A0A3N6HVC0-F1
#
_cell.length_a   1.000
_cell.length_b   1.000
_cell.length_c   1.000
_cell.angle_alpha   90.00
_cell.angle_beta   90.00
_cell.angle_gamma   90.00
#
_symmetry.space_group_name_H-M   'P 1'
#
loop_
_entity.id
_entity.type
_entity.pdbx_description
1 polymer ?
#
loop_
_entity_poly.entity_id
_entity_poly.type
_entity_poly.pdbx_seq_one_letter_code
_entity_poly.pdbx_strand_id
1 'polypeptide(L)'
;MLQCTAFTELPEMGARVALMSPADGPGQASEAPELDEFLLCELGEHDDGTEHAAQLWSASAAAGRDLWLFWTEADGRRKFRFEELLPCPAVIHRLSVREGDACVLYDRHPAAHSWDVTDPLADLMAERIREDVRRDRDGGCPA
;
A
#
# COMPACT_ATOMS: atom_id res chain seq x y z
N MET A 1 -3.33 -17.31 7.04
CA MET A 1 -3.78 -16.63 5.81
C MET A 1 -3.06 -17.25 4.65
N LEU A 2 -3.71 -17.36 3.50
CA LEU A 2 -3.06 -17.73 2.25
C LEU A 2 -2.86 -16.48 1.38
N GLN A 3 -1.83 -16.48 0.54
CA GLN A 3 -1.69 -15.49 -0.53
C GLN A 3 -2.62 -15.88 -1.68
N CYS A 4 -3.20 -14.89 -2.37
CA CYS A 4 -3.93 -15.12 -3.60
C CYS A 4 -2.96 -15.62 -4.70
N THR A 5 -3.29 -16.71 -5.38
CA THR A 5 -2.44 -17.31 -6.42
C THR A 5 -2.86 -16.92 -7.85
N ALA A 6 -3.71 -15.90 -8.00
CA ALA A 6 -4.05 -15.36 -9.31
C ALA A 6 -2.83 -14.70 -9.95
N PHE A 7 -2.74 -14.73 -11.28
CA PHE A 7 -1.64 -14.11 -12.02
C PHE A 7 -2.13 -13.53 -13.35
N THR A 8 -1.34 -12.63 -13.94
CA THR A 8 -1.56 -12.11 -15.29
C THR A 8 -0.25 -11.85 -16.02
N GLU A 9 -0.28 -11.94 -17.34
CA GLU A 9 0.70 -11.27 -18.20
C GLU A 9 0.58 -9.75 -18.03
N LEU A 10 1.72 -9.06 -18.02
CA LEU A 10 1.80 -7.60 -17.96
C LEU A 10 1.30 -6.99 -19.28
N PRO A 11 0.34 -6.04 -19.27
CA PRO A 11 -0.01 -5.27 -20.46
C PRO A 11 1.09 -4.25 -20.79
N GLU A 12 2.21 -4.68 -21.39
CA GLU A 12 3.44 -3.90 -21.63
C GLU A 12 3.18 -2.45 -22.08
N MET A 13 2.35 -2.27 -23.11
CA MET A 13 2.06 -0.95 -23.67
C MET A 13 1.27 -0.06 -22.70
N GLY A 14 0.39 -0.64 -21.88
CA GLY A 14 -0.30 0.08 -20.82
C GLY A 14 0.66 0.50 -19.71
N ALA A 15 1.53 -0.42 -19.29
CA ALA A 15 2.53 -0.17 -18.25
C ALA A 15 3.53 0.92 -18.65
N ARG A 16 4.03 0.89 -19.90
CA ARG A 16 4.91 1.95 -20.44
C ARG A 16 4.21 3.30 -20.48
N VAL A 17 2.94 3.36 -20.88
CA VAL A 17 2.16 4.62 -20.87
C VAL A 17 1.95 5.14 -19.45
N ALA A 18 1.66 4.26 -18.48
CA ALA A 18 1.52 4.64 -17.08
C ALA A 18 2.84 5.19 -16.49
N LEU A 19 3.97 4.53 -16.74
CA LEU A 19 5.31 4.99 -16.32
C LEU A 19 5.77 6.30 -16.99
N MET A 20 5.24 6.61 -18.18
CA MET A 20 5.50 7.88 -18.89
C MET A 20 4.55 9.01 -18.47
N SER A 21 3.60 8.76 -17.56
CA SER A 21 2.74 9.79 -17.00
C SER A 21 3.59 10.79 -16.20
N PRO A 22 3.42 12.11 -16.37
CA PRO A 22 4.26 13.10 -15.70
C PRO A 22 3.88 13.22 -14.22
N ALA A 23 4.55 12.45 -13.36
CA ALA A 23 4.67 12.76 -11.94
C ALA A 23 5.37 14.14 -11.78
N ASP A 24 4.95 14.91 -10.77
CA ASP A 24 5.28 16.34 -10.66
C ASP A 24 6.80 16.66 -10.65
N GLY A 25 7.25 17.36 -11.69
CA GLY A 25 8.49 18.15 -11.67
C GLY A 25 9.69 17.57 -12.45
N PRO A 26 10.67 18.40 -12.83
CA PRO A 26 11.83 18.00 -13.62
C PRO A 26 12.89 17.29 -12.76
N GLY A 27 12.57 16.10 -12.26
CA GLY A 27 13.46 15.26 -11.47
C GLY A 27 13.79 13.96 -12.19
N GLN A 28 14.86 13.97 -13.00
CA GLN A 28 15.52 12.83 -13.66
C GLN A 28 14.58 11.73 -14.23
N ALA A 29 14.54 11.64 -15.57
CA ALA A 29 14.07 10.42 -16.22
C ALA A 29 14.97 9.25 -15.80
N SER A 30 14.54 8.54 -14.76
CA SER A 30 15.05 7.21 -14.44
C SER A 30 14.78 6.33 -15.64
N GLU A 31 15.75 5.49 -16.00
CA GLU A 31 15.57 4.47 -17.02
C GLU A 31 14.34 3.64 -16.62
N ALA A 32 13.42 3.40 -17.56
CA ALA A 32 12.18 2.70 -17.23
C ALA A 32 12.54 1.33 -16.61
N PRO A 33 11.99 0.98 -15.44
CA PRO A 33 12.35 -0.24 -14.75
C PRO A 33 12.14 -1.46 -15.65
N GLU A 34 13.02 -2.45 -15.53
CA GLU A 34 12.70 -3.79 -16.04
C GLU A 34 11.48 -4.29 -15.24
N LEU A 35 10.36 -4.47 -15.94
CA LEU A 35 9.12 -5.00 -15.38
C LEU A 35 9.02 -6.49 -15.69
N ASP A 36 8.52 -7.27 -14.74
CA ASP A 36 8.27 -8.70 -14.95
C ASP A 36 7.16 -8.93 -16.00
N GLU A 37 7.37 -9.94 -16.85
CA GLU A 37 6.40 -10.38 -17.87
C GLU A 37 5.12 -10.94 -17.24
N PHE A 38 5.25 -11.59 -16.08
CA PHE A 38 4.15 -12.20 -15.34
C PHE A 38 4.10 -11.66 -13.91
N LEU A 39 2.91 -11.21 -13.52
CA LEU A 39 2.64 -10.67 -12.20
C LEU A 39 1.76 -11.64 -11.43
N LEU A 40 2.13 -11.94 -10.18
CA LEU A 40 1.25 -12.63 -9.24
C LEU A 40 0.49 -11.61 -8.41
N CYS A 41 -0.71 -11.99 -7.97
CA CYS A 41 -1.45 -11.21 -7.00
C CYS A 41 -0.65 -11.13 -5.69
N GLU A 42 -0.30 -9.91 -5.28
CA GLU A 42 0.37 -9.65 -3.99
C GLU A 42 -0.61 -9.68 -2.82
N LEU A 43 -1.90 -9.73 -3.14
CA LEU A 43 -3.00 -9.70 -2.21
C LEU A 43 -3.10 -11.00 -1.39
N GLY A 44 -3.65 -10.87 -0.19
CA GLY A 44 -3.99 -12.03 0.63
C GLY A 44 -5.26 -12.70 0.13
N GLU A 45 -5.78 -13.64 0.90
CA GLU A 45 -7.11 -14.21 0.68
C GLU A 45 -8.17 -13.10 0.66
N HIS A 46 -8.85 -12.96 -0.48
CA HIS A 46 -9.88 -11.96 -0.77
C HIS A 46 -11.04 -12.62 -1.55
N ASP A 47 -12.18 -11.93 -1.66
CA ASP A 47 -13.34 -12.45 -2.41
C ASP A 47 -13.23 -12.20 -3.93
N ASP A 48 -14.11 -12.87 -4.69
CA ASP A 48 -14.21 -12.74 -6.16
C ASP A 48 -14.70 -11.34 -6.62
N GLY A 49 -15.17 -10.49 -5.70
CA GLY A 49 -15.58 -9.11 -5.98
C GLY A 49 -14.43 -8.10 -5.89
N THR A 50 -13.30 -8.50 -5.29
CA THR A 50 -12.11 -7.67 -5.10
C THR A 50 -11.20 -7.75 -6.32
N GLU A 51 -10.74 -6.60 -6.83
CA GLU A 51 -9.73 -6.57 -7.90
C GLU A 51 -8.43 -7.20 -7.40
N HIS A 52 -7.83 -8.11 -8.18
CA HIS A 52 -6.46 -8.55 -7.94
C HIS A 52 -5.50 -7.38 -8.14
N ALA A 53 -4.38 -7.35 -7.41
CA ALA A 53 -3.39 -6.29 -7.57
C ALA A 53 -1.94 -6.77 -7.41
N ALA A 54 -1.04 -6.07 -8.09
CA ALA A 54 0.42 -6.25 -8.02
C ALA A 54 1.12 -4.90 -8.17
N GLN A 55 2.25 -4.72 -7.48
CA GLN A 55 3.10 -3.55 -7.59
C GLN A 55 3.99 -3.69 -8.84
N LEU A 56 3.93 -2.69 -9.72
CA LEU A 56 4.79 -2.62 -10.90
C LEU A 56 6.12 -1.92 -10.60
N TRP A 57 6.05 -0.87 -9.79
CA TRP A 57 7.20 -0.01 -9.52
C TRP A 57 6.98 0.77 -8.22
N SER A 58 8.05 0.98 -7.47
CA SER A 58 8.07 1.89 -6.32
C SER A 58 9.03 3.04 -6.60
N ALA A 59 8.53 4.27 -6.50
CA ALA A 59 9.40 5.43 -6.49
C ALA A 59 10.20 5.44 -5.18
N SER A 60 11.45 5.92 -5.19
CA SER A 60 12.24 6.01 -3.96
C SER A 60 11.46 6.71 -2.85
N ALA A 61 11.67 6.34 -1.58
CA ALA A 61 10.79 6.73 -0.45
C ALA A 61 10.53 8.25 -0.29
N ALA A 62 11.34 9.12 -0.90
CA ALA A 62 11.12 10.57 -0.95
C ALA A 62 10.07 11.03 -1.98
N ALA A 63 9.81 10.27 -3.03
CA ALA A 63 8.79 10.53 -4.06
C ALA A 63 7.41 10.01 -3.66
N GLY A 64 7.34 9.01 -2.78
CA GLY A 64 6.16 8.71 -1.97
C GLY A 64 4.95 8.15 -2.72
N ARG A 65 5.14 7.51 -3.88
CA ARG A 65 4.10 6.81 -4.65
C ARG A 65 4.63 5.53 -5.30
N ASP A 66 3.78 4.52 -5.34
CA ASP A 66 4.01 3.25 -6.01
C ASP A 66 3.00 3.10 -7.16
N LEU A 67 3.43 2.57 -8.30
CA LEU A 67 2.55 2.25 -9.42
C LEU A 67 2.03 0.82 -9.28
N TRP A 68 0.71 0.67 -9.26
CA TRP A 68 0.00 -0.61 -9.13
C TRP A 68 -0.74 -0.98 -10.40
N LEU A 69 -0.77 -2.27 -10.71
CA LEU A 69 -1.71 -2.87 -11.65
C LEU A 69 -2.85 -3.51 -10.88
N PHE A 70 -4.08 -3.18 -11.24
CA PHE A 70 -5.29 -3.86 -10.82
C PHE A 70 -5.88 -4.65 -11.98
N TRP A 71 -6.41 -5.84 -11.72
CA TRP A 71 -7.17 -6.61 -12.69
C TRP A 71 -8.37 -7.36 -12.11
N THR A 72 -9.39 -7.50 -12.94
CA THR A 72 -10.54 -8.39 -12.70
C THR A 72 -10.63 -9.40 -13.83
N GLU A 73 -11.00 -10.64 -13.51
CA GLU A 73 -11.26 -11.70 -14.48
C GLU A 73 -12.74 -12.09 -14.44
N ALA A 74 -13.48 -11.77 -15.51
CA ALA A 74 -14.90 -12.07 -15.62
C ALA A 74 -15.26 -12.48 -17.06
N ASP A 75 -16.08 -13.52 -17.22
CA ASP A 75 -16.54 -14.03 -18.52
C ASP A 75 -15.40 -14.30 -19.55
N GLY A 76 -14.24 -14.76 -19.06
CA GLY A 76 -13.05 -15.00 -19.89
C GLY A 76 -12.39 -13.73 -20.44
N ARG A 77 -12.71 -12.55 -19.88
CA ARG A 77 -12.10 -11.26 -20.21
C ARG A 77 -11.43 -10.68 -18.97
N ARG A 78 -10.19 -10.22 -19.13
CA ARG A 78 -9.51 -9.39 -18.14
C ARG A 78 -9.73 -7.92 -18.43
N LYS A 79 -9.94 -7.13 -17.38
CA LYS A 79 -9.85 -5.67 -17.41
C LYS A 79 -8.65 -5.26 -16.58
N PHE A 80 -7.92 -4.27 -17.07
CA PHE A 80 -6.70 -3.77 -16.44
C PHE A 80 -6.87 -2.30 -16.08
N ARG A 81 -6.35 -1.91 -14.93
CA ARG A 81 -6.37 -0.53 -14.42
C ARG A 81 -5.03 -0.24 -13.77
N PHE A 82 -4.39 0.86 -14.15
CA PHE A 82 -3.12 1.32 -13.58
C PHE A 82 -3.41 2.50 -12.65
N GLU A 83 -2.80 2.52 -11.47
CA GLU A 83 -3.00 3.61 -10.50
C GLU A 83 -1.73 3.87 -9.68
N GLU A 84 -1.44 5.15 -9.43
CA GLU A 84 -0.44 5.54 -8.43
C GLU A 84 -1.09 5.58 -7.05
N LEU A 85 -0.60 4.76 -6.13
CA LEU A 85 -1.06 4.71 -4.75
C LEU A 85 0.05 5.13 -3.78
N LEU A 86 -0.34 5.54 -2.57
CA LEU A 86 0.65 5.70 -1.51
C LEU A 86 1.25 4.33 -1.14
N PRO A 87 2.58 4.25 -0.87
CA PRO A 87 3.22 2.99 -0.49
C PRO A 87 2.57 2.36 0.73
N CYS A 88 2.70 1.03 0.84
CA CYS A 88 2.00 0.25 1.86
C CYS A 88 2.13 0.90 3.25
N PRO A 89 1.01 1.27 3.93
CA PRO A 89 1.04 1.93 5.23
C PRO A 89 1.90 1.22 6.29
N ALA A 90 2.06 -0.09 6.21
CA ALA A 90 2.95 -0.84 7.11
C ALA A 90 4.45 -0.55 6.87
N VAL A 91 4.87 -0.39 5.61
CA VAL A 91 6.25 -0.07 5.21
C VAL A 91 6.62 1.37 5.60
N ILE A 92 5.67 2.30 5.44
CA ILE A 92 5.85 3.71 5.85
C ILE A 92 5.41 3.99 7.29
N HIS A 93 5.10 2.95 8.08
CA HIS A 93 4.66 3.00 9.48
C HIS A 93 3.50 3.99 9.77
N ARG A 94 2.54 4.09 8.84
CA ARG A 94 1.34 4.92 8.96
C ARG A 94 0.21 4.14 9.66
N LEU A 95 -0.23 4.64 10.80
CA LEU A 95 -1.25 4.00 11.67
C LEU A 95 -2.69 4.02 11.14
N SER A 96 -2.95 4.59 9.96
CA SER A 96 -4.28 4.67 9.35
C SER A 96 -4.20 4.40 7.85
N VAL A 97 -4.99 3.44 7.37
CA VAL A 97 -5.22 3.22 5.93
C VAL A 97 -6.35 4.13 5.46
N ARG A 98 -6.22 4.71 4.27
CA ARG A 98 -7.26 5.47 3.57
C ARG A 98 -7.55 4.88 2.19
N GLU A 99 -8.69 5.22 1.62
CA GLU A 99 -8.96 5.03 0.20
C GLU A 99 -7.87 5.74 -0.62
N GLY A 100 -7.16 5.01 -1.49
CA GLY A 100 -5.95 5.48 -2.19
C GLY A 100 -4.60 5.11 -1.55
N ASP A 101 -4.59 4.41 -0.41
CA ASP A 101 -3.39 3.76 0.13
C ASP A 101 -3.29 2.30 -0.39
N ALA A 102 -2.09 1.80 -0.69
CA ALA A 102 -1.90 0.43 -1.14
C ALA A 102 -1.99 -0.60 -0.01
N CYS A 103 -3.04 -1.43 0.01
CA CYS A 103 -3.07 -2.76 0.64
C CYS A 103 -4.40 -3.47 0.31
N VAL A 104 -4.35 -4.71 -0.18
CA VAL A 104 -5.45 -5.67 0.05
C VAL A 104 -4.88 -7.02 0.49
N LEU A 105 -4.03 -6.92 1.52
CA LEU A 105 -3.37 -8.02 2.25
C LEU A 105 -2.16 -8.57 1.43
N TYR A 106 -1.31 -9.46 1.96
CA TYR A 106 -0.34 -8.97 2.95
C TYR A 106 1.11 -9.52 2.81
N ASP A 107 2.07 -8.59 2.79
CA ASP A 107 3.54 -8.66 2.83
C ASP A 107 4.17 -9.33 4.08
N ARG A 108 3.82 -10.60 4.37
CA ARG A 108 4.40 -11.50 5.41
C ARG A 108 3.83 -11.44 6.85
N HIS A 109 3.13 -10.39 7.28
CA HIS A 109 2.39 -10.33 8.57
C HIS A 109 0.93 -10.87 8.43
N PRO A 110 0.09 -10.96 9.50
CA PRO A 110 -1.15 -11.76 9.48
C PRO A 110 -2.37 -11.04 8.89
N ALA A 111 -3.42 -11.81 8.58
CA ALA A 111 -4.66 -11.37 7.91
C ALA A 111 -5.42 -10.21 8.56
N ALA A 112 -5.31 -10.08 9.89
CA ALA A 112 -5.91 -8.99 10.62
C ALA A 112 -4.86 -7.90 10.81
N HIS A 113 -5.13 -6.71 10.26
CA HIS A 113 -4.35 -5.53 10.59
C HIS A 113 -4.51 -5.18 12.08
N SER A 114 -3.57 -4.42 12.63
CA SER A 114 -3.55 -4.00 14.05
C SER A 114 -4.71 -3.11 14.50
N TRP A 115 -5.70 -2.83 13.64
CA TRP A 115 -6.94 -2.15 13.99
C TRP A 115 -8.13 -3.11 14.16
N ASP A 116 -8.06 -4.33 13.59
CA ASP A 116 -8.96 -5.45 13.92
C ASP A 116 -8.41 -6.31 15.06
N VAL A 117 -7.10 -6.24 15.34
CA VAL A 117 -6.48 -6.85 16.52
C VAL A 117 -6.53 -5.85 17.68
N THR A 118 -7.34 -6.12 18.70
CA THR A 118 -7.18 -5.45 19.99
C THR A 118 -5.80 -5.79 20.56
N ASP A 119 -4.92 -4.79 20.65
CA ASP A 119 -3.63 -4.87 21.36
C ASP A 119 -3.73 -4.07 22.66
N PRO A 120 -4.05 -4.72 23.80
CA PRO A 120 -4.18 -4.03 25.08
C PRO A 120 -2.90 -3.36 25.54
N LEU A 121 -1.72 -3.78 25.05
CA LEU A 121 -0.45 -3.14 25.41
C LEU A 121 -0.28 -1.83 24.64
N ALA A 122 -0.58 -1.82 23.34
CA ALA A 122 -0.57 -0.58 22.54
C ALA A 122 -1.56 0.46 23.09
N ASP A 123 -2.76 0.03 23.48
CA ASP A 123 -3.75 0.90 24.13
C ASP A 123 -3.24 1.49 25.46
N LEU A 124 -2.71 0.64 26.35
CA LEU A 124 -2.12 1.08 27.63
C LEU A 124 -0.91 2.01 27.43
N MET A 125 -0.09 1.78 26.41
CA MET A 125 1.02 2.68 26.06
C MET A 125 0.52 4.01 25.53
N ALA A 126 -0.53 4.02 24.69
CA ALA A 126 -1.15 5.24 24.19
C ALA A 126 -1.82 6.05 25.31
N GLU A 127 -2.47 5.39 26.27
CA GLU A 127 -2.99 6.01 27.49
C GLU A 127 -1.86 6.63 28.32
N ARG A 128 -0.79 5.87 28.58
CA ARG A 128 0.36 6.36 29.33
C ARG A 128 1.01 7.59 28.71
N ILE A 129 1.21 7.60 27.38
CA ILE A 129 1.75 8.76 26.66
C ILE A 129 0.82 9.98 26.80
N ARG A 130 -0.51 9.78 26.78
CA ARG A 130 -1.48 10.88 27.02
C ARG A 130 -1.42 11.41 28.45
N GLU A 131 -1.20 10.55 29.45
CA GLU A 131 -1.00 10.96 30.85
C GLU A 131 0.28 11.76 31.03
N ASP A 132 1.40 11.28 30.50
CA ASP A 132 2.70 11.96 30.62
C ASP A 132 2.68 13.32 29.87
N VAL A 133 2.05 13.40 28.68
CA VAL A 133 1.85 14.68 27.95
C VAL A 133 0.92 15.65 28.71
N ARG A 134 -0.09 15.16 29.43
CA ARG A 134 -0.92 16.01 30.32
C ARG A 134 -0.08 16.52 31.48
N ARG A 135 0.67 15.63 32.13
CA ARG A 135 1.54 15.96 33.27
C ARG A 135 2.59 17.01 32.92
N ASP A 136 3.20 16.93 31.75
CA ASP A 136 4.18 17.92 31.28
C ASP A 136 3.52 19.28 30.96
N ARG A 137 2.27 19.28 30.49
CA ARG A 137 1.48 20.51 30.27
C ARG A 137 1.03 21.15 31.58
N ASP A 138 0.56 20.34 32.52
CA ASP A 138 0.04 20.80 33.81
C ASP A 138 1.17 21.16 34.80
N GLY A 139 2.34 20.54 34.67
CA GLY A 139 3.57 20.87 35.41
C GLY A 139 4.34 22.08 34.86
N GLY A 140 3.93 22.63 33.72
CA GLY A 140 4.63 23.70 33.00
C GLY A 140 4.39 25.13 33.51
N CYS A 141 3.61 25.32 34.58
CA CYS A 141 3.28 26.66 35.11
C CYS A 141 3.88 26.88 36.52
N PRO A 142 5.09 27.44 36.64
CA PRO A 142 5.56 28.03 37.89
C PRO A 142 4.85 29.38 38.13
N ALA A 143 4.45 29.61 39.38
CA ALA A 143 3.94 30.90 39.87
C ALA A 143 5.10 31.84 40.28
#